data_AF-A0A927N2S9-F1
#
_entry.id   AF-A0A927N2S9-F1
#
_cell.length_a   1.000
_cell.length_b   1.000
_cell.length_c   1.000
_cell.angle_alpha   90.00
_cell.angle_beta   90.00
_cell.angle_gamma   90.00
#
_symmetry.space_group_name_H-M   'P 1'
#
loop_
_entity.id
_entity.type
_entity.pdbx_description
1 polymer ?
#
loop_
_entity_poly.entity_id
_entity_poly.type
_entity_poly.pdbx_seq_one_letter_code
_entity_poly.pdbx_strand_id
1 'polypeptide(L)'
;MSEREAPAPADRRNLLADCEYCFGLCCVALPFTASADFAVDKDAGVPCTHLRADFRCDIHAQLRERGFPGCTAFDCFGAGQKVSRTTFGGRDWRQEPGTAGRMFQVFPVVRQLHELLWYLAEAVTLPQARSLHGELRRALNEIEDLSNSGAETLAGLDVGALREGVNPLLLRTSELVRAQVPGRRKNHRGADLMGARLRGADLRGANLRGAYLIAADLRRADLRAADLIGADLRDADLRGADLTGSVFLTQAQVNAARGDSATRLPAALTRPAHW
;
A
#
# COMPACT_ATOMS: atom_id res chain seq x y z
N MET A 1 -4.35 19.98 36.95
CA MET A 1 -5.03 19.39 35.79
C MET A 1 -3.97 19.21 34.72
N SER A 2 -3.47 17.99 34.57
CA SER A 2 -2.35 17.67 33.68
C SER A 2 -2.89 17.58 32.25
N GLU A 3 -2.48 18.52 31.40
CA GLU A 3 -2.68 18.44 29.95
C GLU A 3 -1.93 17.22 29.45
N ARG A 4 -2.66 16.13 29.19
CA ARG A 4 -2.12 14.99 28.46
C ARG A 4 -1.84 15.47 27.04
N GLU A 5 -0.56 15.66 26.76
CA GLU A 5 -0.02 15.90 25.43
C GLU A 5 -0.65 14.92 24.44
N ALA A 6 -1.33 15.46 23.42
CA ALA A 6 -1.98 14.63 22.41
C ALA A 6 -0.89 13.79 21.73
N PRO A 7 -1.04 12.44 21.66
CA PRO A 7 -0.02 11.61 21.05
C PRO A 7 0.24 12.07 19.61
N ALA A 8 1.52 12.19 19.26
CA ALA A 8 2.00 12.64 17.96
C ALA A 8 1.20 11.97 16.81
N PRO A 9 0.95 12.67 15.70
CA PRO A 9 0.27 12.08 14.55
C PRO A 9 1.01 10.81 14.12
N ALA A 10 0.25 9.76 13.82
CA ALA A 10 0.81 8.50 13.34
C ALA A 10 1.60 8.75 12.04
N ASP A 11 2.90 8.55 12.12
CA ASP A 11 3.83 8.93 11.07
C ASP A 11 3.99 7.80 10.05
N ARG A 12 3.48 8.00 8.83
CA ARG A 12 3.64 7.02 7.75
C ARG A 12 5.07 6.94 7.20
N ARG A 13 6.01 7.80 7.62
CA ARG A 13 7.40 7.75 7.15
C ARG A 13 8.06 6.39 7.44
N ASN A 14 7.72 5.75 8.56
CA ASN A 14 8.24 4.43 8.93
C ASN A 14 7.65 3.28 8.08
N LEU A 15 6.61 3.56 7.28
CA LEU A 15 5.95 2.61 6.38
C LEU A 15 6.40 2.80 4.92
N LEU A 16 7.32 3.72 4.65
CA LEU A 16 7.91 3.86 3.32
C LEU A 16 8.95 2.75 3.12
N ALA A 17 8.94 2.11 1.95
CA ALA A 17 9.91 1.07 1.64
C ALA A 17 11.32 1.66 1.54
N ASP A 18 12.24 1.10 2.33
CA ASP A 18 13.66 1.38 2.23
C ASP A 18 14.41 0.06 1.99
N CYS A 19 14.67 -0.22 0.72
CA CYS A 19 15.28 -1.46 0.27
C CYS A 19 16.75 -1.58 0.70
N GLU A 20 17.43 -0.50 1.11
CA GLU A 20 18.82 -0.55 1.60
C GLU A 20 18.93 -1.34 2.91
N TYR A 21 17.87 -1.33 3.72
CA TYR A 21 17.80 -2.06 4.98
C TYR A 21 17.06 -3.40 4.88
N CYS A 22 16.74 -3.86 3.67
CA CYS A 22 16.04 -5.12 3.42
C CYS A 22 16.96 -6.21 2.83
N PHE A 23 16.67 -7.47 3.13
CA PHE A 23 17.32 -8.63 2.52
C PHE A 23 16.72 -9.04 1.17
N GLY A 24 16.20 -8.08 0.40
CA GLY A 24 15.64 -8.33 -0.92
C GLY A 24 14.42 -9.26 -0.90
N LEU A 25 13.62 -9.20 0.17
CA LEU A 25 12.57 -10.18 0.46
C LEU A 25 11.49 -10.24 -0.63
N CYS A 26 11.14 -9.11 -1.26
CA CYS A 26 10.22 -9.11 -2.41
C CYS A 26 10.79 -9.85 -3.64
N CYS A 27 12.10 -9.88 -3.80
CA CYS A 27 12.78 -10.53 -4.93
C CYS A 27 13.01 -12.04 -4.71
N VAL A 28 12.90 -12.54 -3.47
CA VAL A 28 13.14 -13.95 -3.15
C VAL A 28 11.89 -14.65 -2.61
N ALA A 29 11.18 -14.06 -1.64
CA ALA A 29 10.09 -14.73 -0.92
C ALA A 29 8.84 -14.92 -1.78
N LEU A 30 8.56 -13.99 -2.70
CA LEU A 30 7.33 -13.99 -3.49
C LEU A 30 7.55 -14.67 -4.86
N PRO A 31 6.59 -15.46 -5.35
CA PRO A 31 6.63 -15.96 -6.72
C PRO A 31 6.16 -14.89 -7.71
N PHE A 32 6.52 -15.04 -8.97
CA PHE A 32 5.87 -14.35 -10.08
C PHE A 32 5.91 -15.21 -11.35
N THR A 33 4.90 -15.02 -12.21
CA THR A 33 4.73 -15.77 -13.47
C THR A 33 4.95 -14.84 -14.65
N ALA A 34 5.58 -15.37 -15.69
CA ALA A 34 5.82 -14.65 -16.93
C ALA A 34 4.50 -14.09 -17.49
N SER A 35 4.46 -12.77 -17.69
CA SER A 35 3.25 -12.00 -18.01
C SER A 35 3.63 -10.61 -18.54
N ALA A 36 2.63 -9.75 -18.76
CA ALA A 36 2.89 -8.34 -19.03
C ALA A 36 3.64 -7.62 -17.89
N ASP A 37 3.54 -8.15 -16.67
CA ASP A 37 4.14 -7.58 -15.46
C ASP A 37 5.55 -8.09 -15.18
N PHE A 38 5.91 -9.28 -15.67
CA PHE A 38 7.16 -9.97 -15.40
C PHE A 38 7.65 -10.74 -16.63
N ALA A 39 8.91 -10.52 -17.05
CA ALA A 39 9.47 -11.13 -18.25
C ALA A 39 9.76 -12.64 -18.11
N VAL A 40 9.85 -13.14 -16.88
CA VAL A 40 10.27 -14.51 -16.56
C VAL A 40 9.45 -15.06 -15.40
N ASP A 41 9.39 -16.38 -15.31
CA ASP A 41 8.86 -17.07 -14.14
C ASP A 41 9.88 -17.14 -13.00
N LYS A 42 9.38 -17.19 -11.77
CA LYS A 42 10.18 -17.43 -10.58
C LYS A 42 9.32 -18.01 -9.46
N ASP A 43 9.75 -19.14 -8.89
CA ASP A 43 9.12 -19.72 -7.72
C ASP A 43 9.38 -18.91 -6.44
N ALA A 44 8.52 -19.10 -5.43
CA ALA A 44 8.72 -18.56 -4.09
C ALA A 44 9.98 -19.18 -3.45
N GLY A 45 10.77 -18.36 -2.76
CA GLY A 45 12.04 -18.77 -2.15
C GLY A 45 13.23 -18.85 -3.11
N VAL A 46 12.99 -18.81 -4.43
CA VAL A 46 14.07 -18.70 -5.44
C VAL A 46 14.44 -17.22 -5.60
N PRO A 47 15.71 -16.83 -5.46
CA PRO A 47 16.14 -15.45 -5.69
C PRO A 47 15.93 -15.03 -7.15
N CYS A 48 15.42 -13.83 -7.37
CA CYS A 48 15.39 -13.21 -8.70
C CYS A 48 16.82 -13.16 -9.27
N THR A 49 16.98 -13.40 -10.57
CA THR A 49 18.28 -13.35 -11.28
C THR A 49 18.97 -11.99 -11.17
N HIS A 50 18.20 -10.94 -10.93
CA HIS A 50 18.64 -9.57 -10.73
C HIS A 50 18.99 -9.21 -9.27
N LEU A 51 18.81 -10.15 -8.33
CA LEU A 51 19.10 -9.93 -6.91
C LEU A 51 20.58 -10.12 -6.61
N ARG A 52 21.30 -9.02 -6.41
CA ARG A 52 22.74 -9.01 -6.11
C ARG A 52 23.05 -9.60 -4.74
N ALA A 53 24.33 -9.87 -4.47
CA ALA A 53 24.84 -10.38 -3.20
C ALA A 53 24.52 -9.46 -2.00
N ASP A 54 24.41 -8.16 -2.23
CA ASP A 54 24.05 -7.13 -1.25
C ASP A 54 22.54 -6.87 -1.16
N PHE A 55 21.71 -7.79 -1.70
CA PHE A 55 20.25 -7.76 -1.68
C PHE A 55 19.58 -6.64 -2.49
N ARG A 56 20.35 -5.88 -3.26
CA ARG A 56 19.81 -4.86 -4.17
C ARG A 56 19.52 -5.44 -5.55
N CYS A 57 18.55 -4.85 -6.24
CA CYS A 57 18.25 -5.18 -7.63
C CYS A 57 19.24 -4.44 -8.57
N ASP A 58 19.97 -5.17 -9.42
CA ASP A 58 20.95 -4.58 -10.35
C ASP A 58 20.30 -3.74 -11.47
N ILE A 59 19.04 -4.02 -11.80
CA ILE A 59 18.27 -3.31 -12.83
C ILE A 59 17.18 -2.40 -12.24
N HIS A 60 17.24 -2.04 -10.95
CA HIS A 60 16.15 -1.31 -10.28
C HIS A 60 15.69 -0.05 -11.04
N ALA A 61 16.63 0.69 -11.62
CA ALA A 61 16.35 1.91 -12.38
C ALA A 61 15.75 1.67 -13.77
N GLN A 62 15.74 0.42 -14.25
CA GLN A 62 15.34 0.01 -15.59
C GLN A 62 14.30 -1.12 -15.57
N LEU A 63 13.61 -1.32 -14.44
CA LEU A 63 12.72 -2.45 -14.24
C LEU A 63 11.65 -2.54 -15.33
N ARG A 64 11.02 -1.42 -15.71
CA ARG A 64 9.96 -1.40 -16.73
C ARG A 64 10.51 -1.78 -18.12
N GLU A 65 11.62 -1.18 -18.52
CA GLU A 65 12.29 -1.42 -19.80
C GLU A 65 12.79 -2.87 -19.93
N ARG A 66 13.15 -3.48 -18.80
CA ARG A 66 13.63 -4.85 -18.68
C ARG A 66 12.50 -5.88 -18.51
N GLY A 67 11.23 -5.46 -18.54
CA GLY A 67 10.06 -6.33 -18.46
C GLY A 67 9.66 -6.73 -17.04
N PHE A 68 9.92 -5.89 -16.06
CA PHE A 68 9.50 -6.04 -14.65
C PHE A 68 8.62 -4.88 -14.15
N PRO A 69 7.62 -4.38 -14.91
CA PRO A 69 6.74 -3.33 -14.39
C PRO A 69 5.98 -3.75 -13.12
N GLY A 70 5.72 -5.05 -12.91
CA GLY A 70 5.16 -5.57 -11.67
C GLY A 70 6.03 -5.27 -10.43
N CYS A 71 7.36 -5.31 -10.57
CA CYS A 71 8.26 -4.90 -9.49
C CYS A 71 8.16 -3.40 -9.19
N THR A 72 7.86 -2.55 -10.17
CA THR A 72 7.67 -1.11 -9.94
C THR A 72 6.32 -0.79 -9.30
N ALA A 73 5.28 -1.56 -9.62
CA ALA A 73 3.95 -1.43 -9.03
C ALA A 73 3.87 -1.99 -7.60
N PHE A 74 4.79 -2.86 -7.21
CA PHE A 74 4.80 -3.47 -5.89
C PHE A 74 5.26 -2.48 -4.80
N ASP A 75 4.54 -2.47 -3.68
CA ASP A 75 4.96 -1.81 -2.44
C ASP A 75 4.76 -2.76 -1.25
N CYS A 76 5.79 -2.85 -0.40
CA CYS A 76 5.79 -3.65 0.81
C CYS A 76 5.41 -2.86 2.07
N PHE A 77 5.14 -1.56 1.97
CA PHE A 77 4.84 -0.68 3.11
C PHE A 77 5.93 -0.74 4.19
N GLY A 78 7.18 -0.90 3.78
CA GLY A 78 8.31 -1.00 4.69
C GLY A 78 8.46 -2.35 5.43
N ALA A 79 7.66 -3.35 5.09
CA ALA A 79 7.75 -4.67 5.73
C ALA A 79 9.09 -5.37 5.49
N GLY A 80 9.72 -5.09 4.34
CA GLY A 80 11.02 -5.66 3.99
C GLY A 80 12.09 -5.30 5.02
N GLN A 81 12.29 -4.01 5.29
CA GLN A 81 13.25 -3.57 6.30
C GLN A 81 12.82 -3.95 7.72
N LYS A 82 11.51 -4.00 7.99
CA LYS A 82 10.98 -4.43 9.30
C LYS A 82 11.43 -5.85 9.62
N VAL A 83 11.18 -6.78 8.71
CA VAL A 83 11.54 -8.19 8.87
C VAL A 83 13.06 -8.33 8.99
N SER A 84 13.81 -7.68 8.10
CA SER A 84 15.27 -7.78 8.06
C SER A 84 15.95 -7.22 9.32
N ARG A 85 15.59 -6.00 9.74
CA ARG A 85 16.28 -5.27 10.82
C ARG A 85 15.72 -5.57 12.19
N THR A 86 14.39 -5.65 12.31
CA THR A 86 13.72 -5.78 13.61
C THR A 86 13.44 -7.24 13.92
N THR A 87 12.68 -7.93 13.08
CA THR A 87 12.20 -9.29 13.39
C THR A 87 13.34 -10.32 13.43
N PHE A 88 14.34 -10.20 12.54
CA PHE A 88 15.48 -11.11 12.49
C PHE A 88 16.80 -10.47 12.96
N GLY A 89 16.76 -9.24 13.47
CA GLY A 89 17.91 -8.61 14.12
C GLY A 89 19.13 -8.40 13.22
N GLY A 90 18.93 -8.23 11.90
CA GLY A 90 20.03 -8.01 10.96
C GLY A 90 20.74 -9.28 10.46
N ARG A 91 20.32 -10.48 10.88
CA ARG A 91 20.83 -11.75 10.36
C ARG A 91 20.15 -12.08 9.04
N ASP A 92 20.92 -12.23 7.96
CA ASP A 92 20.36 -12.45 6.63
C ASP A 92 20.20 -13.93 6.26
N TRP A 93 19.27 -14.21 5.33
CA TRP A 93 18.91 -15.58 4.92
C TRP A 93 19.99 -16.29 4.08
N ARG A 94 21.01 -15.59 3.59
CA ARG A 94 22.14 -16.21 2.87
C ARG A 94 23.22 -16.69 3.83
N GLN A 95 23.54 -15.90 4.85
CA GLN A 95 24.51 -16.24 5.89
C GLN A 95 23.94 -17.22 6.91
N GLU A 96 22.62 -17.15 7.17
CA GLU A 96 21.91 -18.08 8.04
C GLU A 96 20.74 -18.78 7.31
N PRO A 97 21.02 -19.76 6.42
CA PRO A 97 20.00 -20.42 5.60
C PRO A 97 18.85 -21.05 6.40
N GLY A 98 19.10 -21.45 7.66
CA GLY A 98 18.07 -21.99 8.56
C GLY A 98 16.94 -21.00 8.88
N THR A 99 17.15 -19.70 8.66
CA THR A 99 16.15 -18.64 8.91
C THR A 99 15.32 -18.29 7.68
N ALA A 100 15.75 -18.70 6.48
CA ALA A 100 15.19 -18.28 5.20
C ALA A 100 13.69 -18.57 5.08
N GLY A 101 13.28 -19.82 5.33
CA GLY A 101 11.87 -20.22 5.24
C GLY A 101 10.97 -19.39 6.14
N ARG A 102 11.41 -19.10 7.37
CA ARG A 102 10.64 -18.29 8.31
C ARG A 102 10.60 -16.82 7.91
N MET A 103 11.69 -16.25 7.41
CA MET A 103 11.68 -14.88 6.87
C MET A 103 10.69 -14.75 5.72
N PHE A 104 10.68 -15.72 4.80
CA PHE A 104 9.82 -15.70 3.62
C PHE A 104 8.34 -15.89 3.99
N GLN A 105 8.05 -16.68 5.02
CA GLN A 105 6.69 -16.83 5.57
C GLN A 105 6.21 -15.56 6.29
N VAL A 106 7.07 -14.92 7.07
CA VAL A 106 6.71 -13.74 7.87
C VAL A 106 6.58 -12.48 7.01
N PHE A 107 7.35 -12.34 5.93
CA PHE A 107 7.34 -11.15 5.09
C PHE A 107 5.94 -10.78 4.54
N PRO A 108 5.17 -11.69 3.91
CA PRO A 108 3.81 -11.40 3.47
C PRO A 108 2.86 -11.02 4.62
N VAL A 109 3.05 -11.57 5.82
CA VAL A 109 2.25 -11.22 7.01
C VAL A 109 2.52 -9.77 7.41
N VAL A 110 3.80 -9.43 7.61
CA VAL A 110 4.20 -8.06 8.01
C VAL A 110 3.79 -7.05 6.95
N ARG A 111 3.88 -7.39 5.66
CA ARG A 111 3.40 -6.54 4.55
C ARG A 111 1.92 -6.20 4.67
N GLN A 112 1.10 -7.17 5.04
CA GLN A 112 -0.34 -6.94 5.25
C GLN A 112 -0.63 -6.16 6.53
N LEU A 113 0.09 -6.41 7.62
CA LEU A 113 -0.02 -5.60 8.84
C LEU A 113 0.36 -4.13 8.56
N HIS A 114 1.45 -3.91 7.85
CA HIS A 114 1.91 -2.56 7.48
C HIS A 114 0.96 -1.86 6.51
N GLU A 115 0.26 -2.59 5.64
CA GLU A 115 -0.83 -2.03 4.85
C GLU A 115 -2.00 -1.57 5.75
N LEU A 116 -2.38 -2.34 6.78
CA LEU A 116 -3.39 -1.89 7.75
C LEU A 116 -2.91 -0.66 8.53
N LEU A 117 -1.65 -0.63 8.95
CA LEU A 117 -1.03 0.56 9.57
C LEU A 117 -1.08 1.76 8.64
N TRP A 118 -0.85 1.57 7.33
CA TRP A 118 -0.93 2.65 6.34
C TRP A 118 -2.32 3.31 6.34
N TYR A 119 -3.38 2.51 6.34
CA TYR A 119 -4.75 3.03 6.38
C TYR A 119 -5.11 3.65 7.72
N LEU A 120 -4.78 2.98 8.84
CA LEU A 120 -5.09 3.46 10.18
C LEU A 120 -4.33 4.76 10.50
N ALA A 121 -3.07 4.86 10.09
CA ALA A 121 -2.25 6.06 10.25
C ALA A 121 -2.83 7.25 9.46
N GLU A 122 -3.46 7.02 8.30
CA GLU A 122 -4.28 8.07 7.66
C GLU A 122 -5.44 8.49 8.53
N ALA A 123 -6.24 7.49 8.93
CA ALA A 123 -7.54 7.71 9.52
C ALA A 123 -7.45 8.53 10.81
N VAL A 124 -6.42 8.30 11.62
CA VAL A 124 -6.17 9.08 12.85
C VAL A 124 -5.79 10.55 12.58
N THR A 125 -5.31 10.89 11.39
CA THR A 125 -4.95 12.27 11.02
C THR A 125 -6.11 13.04 10.38
N LEU A 126 -7.14 12.34 9.90
CA LEU A 126 -8.28 12.96 9.23
C LEU A 126 -9.16 13.73 10.23
N PRO A 127 -9.32 15.07 10.09
CA PRO A 127 -10.15 15.86 11.01
C PRO A 127 -11.62 15.43 11.02
N GLN A 128 -12.12 14.94 9.89
CA GLN A 128 -13.50 14.46 9.73
C GLN A 128 -13.79 13.21 10.57
N ALA A 129 -12.75 12.42 10.86
CA ALA A 129 -12.85 11.19 11.63
C ALA A 129 -12.61 11.38 13.14
N ARG A 130 -12.63 12.63 13.64
CA ARG A 130 -12.32 12.96 15.04
C ARG A 130 -13.11 12.13 16.05
N SER A 131 -14.38 11.86 15.79
CA SER A 131 -15.24 11.03 16.65
C SER A 131 -14.77 9.58 16.76
N LEU A 132 -13.97 9.09 15.80
CA LEU A 132 -13.42 7.74 15.75
C LEU A 132 -11.98 7.65 16.24
N HIS A 133 -11.29 8.77 16.49
CA HIS A 133 -9.84 8.78 16.77
C HIS A 133 -9.43 7.86 17.93
N GLY A 134 -10.26 7.74 18.97
CA GLY A 134 -9.98 6.80 20.08
C GLY A 134 -10.05 5.34 19.66
N GLU A 135 -11.01 4.95 18.83
CA GLU A 135 -11.11 3.58 18.29
C GLU A 135 -9.97 3.31 17.29
N LEU A 136 -9.70 4.26 16.39
CA LEU A 136 -8.64 4.17 15.38
C LEU A 136 -7.24 4.06 16.00
N ARG A 137 -6.94 4.84 17.04
CA ARG A 137 -5.64 4.75 17.74
C ARG A 137 -5.47 3.42 18.46
N ARG A 138 -6.53 2.85 19.04
CA ARG A 138 -6.46 1.52 19.65
C ARG A 138 -6.15 0.45 18.61
N ALA A 139 -6.86 0.46 17.48
CA ALA A 139 -6.59 -0.47 16.38
C ALA A 139 -5.18 -0.27 15.80
N LEU A 140 -4.74 0.98 15.64
CA LEU A 140 -3.37 1.29 15.17
C LEU A 140 -2.31 0.69 16.09
N ASN A 141 -2.41 0.93 17.39
CA ASN A 141 -1.46 0.43 18.38
C ASN A 141 -1.46 -1.11 18.42
N GLU A 142 -2.64 -1.73 18.35
CA GLU A 142 -2.75 -3.20 18.32
C GLU A 142 -2.02 -3.81 17.12
N ILE A 143 -2.24 -3.27 15.91
CA ILE A 143 -1.54 -3.76 14.71
C ILE A 143 -0.04 -3.44 14.78
N GLU A 144 0.35 -2.31 15.38
CA GLU A 144 1.76 -1.94 15.56
C GLU A 144 2.46 -2.91 16.51
N ASP A 145 1.86 -3.23 17.66
CA ASP A 145 2.35 -4.22 18.62
C ASP A 145 2.47 -5.62 18.01
N LEU A 146 1.48 -6.02 17.20
CA LEU A 146 1.57 -7.28 16.44
C LEU A 146 2.72 -7.25 15.43
N SER A 147 2.93 -6.14 14.71
CA SER A 147 4.05 -6.00 13.76
C SER A 147 5.43 -6.02 14.43
N ASN A 148 5.48 -5.71 15.73
CA ASN A 148 6.68 -5.76 16.58
C ASN A 148 6.92 -7.15 17.21
N SER A 149 5.98 -8.08 17.07
CA SER A 149 6.08 -9.41 17.68
C SER A 149 7.16 -10.29 17.03
N GLY A 150 7.55 -11.36 17.73
CA GLY A 150 8.52 -12.32 17.23
C GLY A 150 8.05 -13.10 16.00
N ALA A 151 9.00 -13.65 15.24
CA ALA A 151 8.74 -14.37 14.00
C ALA A 151 7.73 -15.53 14.15
N GLU A 152 7.76 -16.25 15.28
CA GLU A 152 6.81 -17.34 15.56
C GLU A 152 5.38 -16.83 15.71
N THR A 153 5.19 -15.75 16.48
CA THR A 153 3.88 -15.12 16.64
C THR A 153 3.36 -14.62 15.31
N LEU A 154 4.21 -13.91 14.55
CA LEU A 154 3.86 -13.39 13.23
C LEU A 154 3.45 -14.49 12.26
N ALA A 155 4.19 -15.62 12.23
CA ALA A 155 3.88 -16.74 11.34
C ALA A 155 2.53 -17.40 11.62
N GLY A 156 2.01 -17.27 12.85
CA GLY A 156 0.72 -17.83 13.28
C GLY A 156 -0.46 -16.86 13.23
N LEU A 157 -0.28 -15.62 12.77
CA LEU A 157 -1.36 -14.63 12.74
C LEU A 157 -2.40 -14.93 11.67
N ASP A 158 -3.68 -14.83 12.04
CA ASP A 158 -4.78 -14.72 11.10
C ASP A 158 -4.94 -13.26 10.67
N VAL A 159 -4.25 -12.89 9.60
CA VAL A 159 -4.30 -11.52 9.05
C VAL A 159 -5.67 -11.20 8.42
N GLY A 160 -6.43 -12.23 8.02
CA GLY A 160 -7.80 -12.07 7.53
C GLY A 160 -8.70 -11.54 8.64
N ALA A 161 -8.69 -12.19 9.80
CA ALA A 161 -9.45 -11.76 10.98
C ALA A 161 -9.06 -10.33 11.44
N LEU A 162 -7.77 -9.99 11.41
CA LEU A 162 -7.31 -8.62 11.73
C LEU A 162 -7.87 -7.59 10.74
N ARG A 163 -7.85 -7.90 9.44
CA ARG A 163 -8.42 -7.03 8.41
C ARG A 163 -9.94 -6.88 8.58
N GLU A 164 -10.64 -7.95 8.90
CA GLU A 164 -12.08 -7.93 9.19
C GLU A 164 -12.41 -7.06 10.41
N GLY A 165 -11.59 -7.11 11.47
CA GLY A 165 -11.74 -6.25 12.65
C GLY A 165 -11.49 -4.76 12.38
N VAL A 166 -10.50 -4.43 11.53
CA VAL A 166 -10.15 -3.04 11.19
C VAL A 166 -11.13 -2.43 10.18
N ASN A 167 -11.68 -3.22 9.25
CA ASN A 167 -12.47 -2.72 8.13
C ASN A 167 -13.70 -1.86 8.52
N PRO A 168 -14.49 -2.17 9.57
CA PRO A 168 -15.58 -1.31 10.03
C PRO A 168 -15.14 0.12 10.39
N LEU A 169 -13.96 0.28 10.99
CA LEU A 169 -13.41 1.59 11.33
C LEU A 169 -13.03 2.38 10.07
N LEU A 170 -12.42 1.72 9.10
CA LEU A 170 -12.06 2.35 7.83
C LEU A 170 -13.30 2.74 7.01
N LEU A 171 -14.35 1.91 7.04
CA LEU A 171 -15.64 2.23 6.41
C LEU A 171 -16.29 3.47 7.04
N ARG A 172 -16.42 3.51 8.37
CA ARG A 172 -16.97 4.68 9.09
C ARG A 172 -16.13 5.94 8.84
N THR A 173 -14.80 5.80 8.79
CA THR A 173 -13.87 6.89 8.45
C THR A 173 -14.15 7.44 7.04
N SER A 174 -14.24 6.55 6.05
CA SER A 174 -14.57 6.88 4.66
C SER A 174 -15.91 7.61 4.56
N GLU A 175 -16.94 7.14 5.27
CA GLU A 175 -18.26 7.77 5.29
C GLU A 175 -18.22 9.20 5.82
N LEU A 176 -17.46 9.45 6.90
CA LEU A 176 -17.31 10.78 7.49
C LEU A 176 -16.57 11.76 6.56
N VAL A 177 -15.52 11.29 5.87
CA VAL A 177 -14.79 12.11 4.88
C VAL A 177 -15.68 12.45 3.71
N ARG A 178 -16.35 11.44 3.14
CA ARG A 178 -17.21 11.58 1.97
C ARG A 178 -18.48 12.37 2.25
N ALA A 179 -18.93 12.42 3.51
CA ALA A 179 -20.08 13.23 3.91
C ALA A 179 -19.88 14.74 3.71
N GLN A 180 -18.64 15.21 3.62
CA GLN A 180 -18.32 16.62 3.41
C GLN A 180 -18.50 17.07 1.96
N VAL A 181 -18.64 16.15 1.01
CA VAL A 181 -18.84 16.48 -0.40
C VAL A 181 -20.33 16.74 -0.66
N PRO A 182 -20.72 17.95 -1.10
CA PRO A 182 -22.12 18.25 -1.40
C PRO A 182 -22.67 17.41 -2.56
N GLY A 183 -23.96 17.10 -2.51
CA GLY A 183 -24.66 16.40 -3.58
C GLY A 183 -24.79 14.89 -3.39
N ARG A 184 -25.20 14.20 -4.46
CA ARG A 184 -25.48 12.75 -4.42
C ARG A 184 -24.17 11.96 -4.35
N ARG A 185 -24.00 11.19 -3.28
CA ARG A 185 -22.85 10.29 -3.11
C ARG A 185 -22.84 9.22 -4.22
N LYS A 186 -21.71 9.12 -4.93
CA LYS A 186 -21.47 8.06 -5.92
C LYS A 186 -20.97 6.81 -5.21
N ASN A 187 -21.57 5.66 -5.55
CA ASN A 187 -21.16 4.37 -5.01
C ASN A 187 -20.81 3.42 -6.16
N HIS A 188 -19.54 3.10 -6.28
CA HIS A 188 -18.94 2.21 -7.26
C HIS A 188 -18.13 1.11 -6.56
N ARG A 189 -18.49 0.77 -5.31
CA ARG A 189 -17.84 -0.30 -4.56
C ARG A 189 -17.93 -1.61 -5.34
N GLY A 190 -16.79 -2.24 -5.60
CA GLY A 190 -16.70 -3.49 -6.35
C GLY A 190 -17.15 -3.38 -7.81
N ALA A 191 -17.33 -2.18 -8.35
CA ALA A 191 -17.82 -2.00 -9.70
C ALA A 191 -16.76 -2.41 -10.73
N ASP A 192 -17.20 -3.07 -11.80
CA ASP A 192 -16.40 -3.23 -13.00
C ASP A 192 -16.47 -1.93 -13.82
N LEU A 193 -15.35 -1.22 -13.87
CA LEU A 193 -15.15 0.02 -14.61
C LEU A 193 -13.92 -0.11 -15.54
N MET A 194 -13.58 -1.33 -15.94
CA MET A 194 -12.44 -1.57 -16.83
C MET A 194 -12.66 -0.85 -18.16
N GLY A 195 -11.65 -0.09 -18.61
CA GLY A 195 -11.72 0.72 -19.84
C GLY A 195 -12.77 1.83 -19.82
N ALA A 196 -13.37 2.14 -18.67
CA ALA A 196 -14.44 3.14 -18.57
C ALA A 196 -13.96 4.54 -19.01
N ARG A 197 -14.80 5.26 -19.73
CA ARG A 197 -14.54 6.64 -20.20
C ARG A 197 -14.99 7.64 -19.15
N LEU A 198 -14.12 7.95 -18.20
CA LEU A 198 -14.38 8.82 -17.04
C LEU A 198 -13.59 10.15 -17.11
N ARG A 199 -13.14 10.54 -18.31
CA ARG A 199 -12.38 11.78 -18.52
C ARG A 199 -13.17 12.99 -18.04
N GLY A 200 -12.59 13.77 -17.13
CA GLY A 200 -13.23 14.95 -16.54
C GLY A 200 -14.39 14.63 -15.60
N ALA A 201 -14.58 13.37 -15.21
CA ALA A 201 -15.66 12.99 -14.32
C ALA A 201 -15.45 13.60 -12.92
N ASP A 202 -16.52 14.15 -12.36
CA ASP A 202 -16.58 14.53 -10.95
C ASP A 202 -16.81 13.27 -10.10
N LEU A 203 -15.74 12.67 -9.57
CA LEU A 203 -15.78 11.52 -8.69
C LEU A 203 -15.52 11.92 -7.23
N ARG A 204 -15.76 13.18 -6.88
CA ARG A 204 -15.58 13.65 -5.50
C ARG A 204 -16.44 12.84 -4.55
N GLY A 205 -15.84 12.36 -3.47
CA GLY A 205 -16.54 11.56 -2.47
C GLY A 205 -17.09 10.23 -3.00
N ALA A 206 -16.61 9.73 -4.15
CA ALA A 206 -17.01 8.43 -4.66
C ALA A 206 -16.52 7.30 -3.75
N ASN A 207 -17.35 6.28 -3.54
CA ASN A 207 -16.89 5.02 -2.99
C ASN A 207 -16.35 4.17 -4.14
N LEU A 208 -15.03 4.02 -4.25
CA LEU A 208 -14.37 3.19 -5.26
C LEU A 208 -13.72 1.95 -4.63
N ARG A 209 -14.11 1.58 -3.40
CA ARG A 209 -13.53 0.42 -2.72
C ARG A 209 -13.66 -0.84 -3.57
N GLY A 210 -12.54 -1.49 -3.87
CA GLY A 210 -12.55 -2.71 -4.68
C GLY A 210 -13.01 -2.53 -6.13
N ALA A 211 -13.14 -1.30 -6.64
CA ALA A 211 -13.54 -1.09 -8.03
C ALA A 211 -12.42 -1.51 -8.99
N TYR A 212 -12.77 -2.16 -10.10
CA TYR A 212 -11.84 -2.51 -11.17
C TYR A 212 -11.77 -1.36 -12.17
N LEU A 213 -10.73 -0.53 -12.11
CA LEU A 213 -10.51 0.63 -12.98
C LEU A 213 -9.39 0.37 -13.99
N ILE A 214 -9.11 -0.90 -14.29
CA ILE A 214 -8.02 -1.30 -15.18
C ILE A 214 -8.19 -0.62 -16.53
N ALA A 215 -7.16 0.08 -17.00
CA ALA A 215 -7.16 0.84 -18.25
C ALA A 215 -8.29 1.89 -18.38
N ALA A 216 -8.94 2.31 -17.29
CA ALA A 216 -9.96 3.37 -17.33
C ALA A 216 -9.34 4.73 -17.70
N ASP A 217 -10.07 5.52 -18.51
CA ASP A 217 -9.70 6.89 -18.82
C ASP A 217 -10.21 7.84 -17.73
N LEU A 218 -9.35 8.16 -16.76
CA LEU A 218 -9.62 9.08 -15.64
C LEU A 218 -8.97 10.46 -15.85
N ARG A 219 -8.56 10.79 -17.07
CA ARG A 219 -7.84 12.03 -17.34
C ARG A 219 -8.64 13.23 -16.88
N ARG A 220 -8.02 14.14 -16.13
CA ARG A 220 -8.67 15.33 -15.55
C ARG A 220 -9.89 15.04 -14.68
N ALA A 221 -10.08 13.80 -14.22
CA ALA A 221 -11.13 13.48 -13.25
C ALA A 221 -10.81 14.09 -11.88
N ASP A 222 -11.87 14.41 -11.14
CA ASP A 222 -11.77 14.94 -9.78
C ASP A 222 -12.11 13.82 -8.78
N LEU A 223 -11.10 13.27 -8.11
CA LEU A 223 -11.20 12.15 -7.17
C LEU A 223 -11.05 12.60 -5.71
N ARG A 224 -11.15 13.91 -5.44
CA ARG A 224 -10.98 14.44 -4.08
C ARG A 224 -11.99 13.82 -3.12
N ALA A 225 -11.54 13.43 -1.93
CA ALA A 225 -12.35 12.72 -0.91
C ALA A 225 -12.92 11.35 -1.36
N ALA A 226 -12.51 10.79 -2.51
CA ALA A 226 -12.88 9.43 -2.88
C ALA A 226 -12.18 8.39 -1.98
N ASP A 227 -12.84 7.26 -1.74
CA ASP A 227 -12.27 6.10 -1.02
C ASP A 227 -11.77 5.07 -2.02
N LEU A 228 -10.47 4.78 -1.96
CA LEU A 228 -9.75 3.96 -2.92
C LEU A 228 -9.24 2.63 -2.35
N ILE A 229 -9.69 2.18 -1.16
CA ILE A 229 -9.22 0.88 -0.61
C ILE A 229 -9.49 -0.24 -1.61
N GLY A 230 -8.41 -0.91 -2.05
CA GLY A 230 -8.49 -2.06 -2.95
C GLY A 230 -8.96 -1.73 -4.37
N ALA A 231 -9.09 -0.45 -4.75
CA ALA A 231 -9.34 -0.08 -6.14
C ALA A 231 -8.16 -0.53 -7.02
N ASP A 232 -8.45 -1.20 -8.14
CA ASP A 232 -7.43 -1.65 -9.09
C ASP A 232 -7.23 -0.59 -10.17
N LEU A 233 -6.11 0.14 -10.07
CA LEU A 233 -5.75 1.23 -10.99
C LEU A 233 -4.71 0.82 -12.04
N ARG A 234 -4.48 -0.48 -12.27
CA ARG A 234 -3.51 -0.94 -13.28
C ARG A 234 -3.82 -0.33 -14.64
N ASP A 235 -2.83 0.36 -15.20
CA ASP A 235 -2.92 1.09 -16.47
C ASP A 235 -4.00 2.17 -16.57
N ALA A 236 -4.68 2.53 -15.47
CA ALA A 236 -5.64 3.62 -15.46
C ALA A 236 -4.93 4.95 -15.81
N ASP A 237 -5.54 5.76 -16.66
CA ASP A 237 -4.98 7.02 -17.13
C ASP A 237 -5.43 8.19 -16.24
N LEU A 238 -4.59 8.55 -15.27
CA LEU A 238 -4.79 9.61 -14.29
C LEU A 238 -4.17 10.96 -14.70
N ARG A 239 -3.75 11.13 -15.96
CA ARG A 239 -3.09 12.38 -16.41
C ARG A 239 -3.98 13.60 -16.17
N GLY A 240 -3.44 14.59 -15.46
CA GLY A 240 -4.17 15.78 -15.01
C GLY A 240 -5.32 15.54 -14.01
N ALA A 241 -5.52 14.33 -13.49
CA ALA A 241 -6.52 14.05 -12.46
C ALA A 241 -6.14 14.65 -11.10
N ASP A 242 -7.13 14.98 -10.28
CA ASP A 242 -6.92 15.49 -8.92
C ASP A 242 -7.33 14.44 -7.86
N LEU A 243 -6.34 13.80 -7.23
CA LEU A 243 -6.53 12.86 -6.13
C LEU A 243 -6.27 13.51 -4.76
N THR A 244 -6.15 14.84 -4.68
CA THR A 244 -5.85 15.50 -3.40
C THR A 244 -6.95 15.23 -2.37
N GLY A 245 -6.56 14.79 -1.17
CA GLY A 245 -7.52 14.45 -0.13
C GLY A 245 -8.41 13.23 -0.43
N SER A 246 -8.16 12.45 -1.50
CA SER A 246 -8.67 11.07 -1.55
C SER A 246 -8.11 10.29 -0.37
N VAL A 247 -8.86 9.33 0.15
CA VAL A 247 -8.45 8.55 1.32
C VAL A 247 -8.08 7.13 0.93
N PHE A 248 -7.10 6.60 1.64
CA PHE A 248 -6.64 5.23 1.55
C PHE A 248 -6.07 4.82 0.19
N LEU A 249 -5.55 5.78 -0.56
CA LEU A 249 -4.72 5.54 -1.73
C LEU A 249 -3.33 5.07 -1.29
N THR A 250 -2.74 4.14 -2.05
CA THR A 250 -1.43 3.55 -1.75
C THR A 250 -0.42 3.87 -2.84
N GLN A 251 0.87 3.81 -2.52
CA GLN A 251 1.93 4.01 -3.51
C GLN A 251 1.87 2.96 -4.62
N ALA A 252 1.51 1.71 -4.29
CA ALA A 252 1.34 0.64 -5.28
C ALA A 252 0.28 0.98 -6.34
N GLN A 253 -0.87 1.51 -5.92
CA GLN A 253 -1.94 1.94 -6.84
C GLN A 253 -1.48 3.08 -7.76
N VAL A 254 -0.72 4.04 -7.24
CA VAL A 254 -0.13 5.13 -8.02
C VAL A 254 0.92 4.59 -9.00
N ASN A 255 1.82 3.72 -8.54
CA ASN A 255 2.87 3.13 -9.37
C ASN A 255 2.32 2.27 -10.52
N ALA A 256 1.15 1.65 -10.33
CA ALA A 256 0.47 0.83 -11.34
C ALA A 256 -0.29 1.65 -12.39
N ALA A 257 -0.59 2.91 -12.10
CA ALA A 257 -1.35 3.80 -12.98
C ALA A 257 -0.43 4.66 -13.86
N ARG A 258 -1.02 5.37 -14.82
CA ARG A 258 -0.34 6.33 -15.68
C ARG A 258 -0.73 7.74 -15.27
N GLY A 259 0.23 8.54 -14.85
CA GLY A 259 0.02 9.96 -14.54
C GLY A 259 1.00 10.84 -15.31
N ASP A 260 0.97 12.13 -15.01
CA ASP A 260 1.91 13.13 -15.52
C ASP A 260 2.13 14.23 -14.47
N SER A 261 3.00 15.20 -14.76
CA SER A 261 3.26 16.35 -13.89
C SER A 261 2.01 17.13 -13.44
N ALA A 262 0.89 17.04 -14.17
CA ALA A 262 -0.36 17.69 -13.83
C ALA A 262 -1.25 16.83 -12.90
N THR A 263 -1.03 15.52 -12.80
CA THR A 263 -1.71 14.66 -11.82
C THR A 263 -1.38 15.10 -10.40
N ARG A 264 -2.40 15.38 -9.58
CA ARG A 264 -2.23 15.83 -8.18
C ARG A 264 -2.44 14.66 -7.22
N LEU A 265 -1.49 14.43 -6.33
CA LEU A 265 -1.49 13.33 -5.36
C LEU A 265 -1.64 13.83 -3.92
N PRO A 266 -2.13 13.00 -2.99
CA PRO A 266 -1.95 13.21 -1.56
C PRO A 266 -0.47 13.38 -1.20
N ALA A 267 -0.16 14.27 -0.26
CA ALA A 267 1.22 14.62 0.12
C ALA A 267 2.07 13.45 0.66
N ALA A 268 1.41 12.39 1.14
CA ALA A 268 2.08 11.18 1.64
C ALA A 268 2.62 10.26 0.53
N LEU A 269 2.24 10.50 -0.73
CA LEU A 269 2.61 9.67 -1.88
C LEU A 269 3.64 10.38 -2.75
N THR A 270 4.54 9.60 -3.33
CA THR A 270 5.57 10.09 -4.24
C THR A 270 5.11 9.91 -5.68
N ARG A 271 5.40 10.89 -6.52
CA ARG A 271 5.19 10.77 -7.96
C ARG A 271 6.13 9.68 -8.51
N PRO A 272 5.62 8.65 -9.20
CA PRO A 272 6.47 7.65 -9.84
C PRO A 272 7.37 8.28 -10.90
N ALA A 273 8.62 7.84 -11.01
CA ALA A 273 9.59 8.39 -11.95
C ALA A 273 9.21 8.20 -13.44
N HIS A 274 8.26 7.29 -13.73
CA HIS A 274 7.79 6.98 -15.08
C HIS A 274 6.54 7.79 -15.48
N TRP A 275 6.13 8.76 -14.66
CA TRP A 275 5.03 9.70 -14.96
C TRP A 275 5.55 10.99 -15.58
#